data_AF-A0A8S8Z456-F1
#
_entry.id   AF-A0A8S8Z456-F1
#
_cell.length_a   1.000
_cell.length_b   1.000
_cell.length_c   1.000
_cell.angle_alpha   90.00
_cell.angle_beta   90.00
_cell.angle_gamma   90.00
#
_symmetry.space_group_name_H-M   'P 1'
#
loop_
_entity.id
_entity.type
_entity.pdbx_description
1 polymer ?
#
loop_
_entity_poly.entity_id
_entity_poly.type
_entity_poly.pdbx_seq_one_letter_code
_entity_poly.pdbx_strand_id
1 'polypeptide(L)'
;MKGLISEDQTPEPIEKGLLRAKHGVSVFRDGTSRYDMSDVPITHFKPSEIGTPWKKLQDLGYSHDVFGAPLDSDEQMLELLPQDFVPSILAKGHLLSTCRFVDDLLVRFYQMDPFYEAEDESDLVGHLAIGLAPHTSGGVLCRIIGWTTASAGYAHPLFHAAKRRNCDGDEDSLMLLLDGLLNFSRKILPMGRGGRMDAPLVLSTRINPSEIDKEALNVDCSWSYSRAFYEATKAQPHPNDLQTLVDLVDDRLGTTGEIRGYGWTHDSGRLDAGPENSSYKTLETMQDKMLAQLALGTRLRSVSAQRVASQVIESHFLPDLRGNLMAFTRQKVRCVKCAASYRRMPLAGRCIQTVSTGGGLTGSRDGDSVLCGGNVVLTVSEGAVRKYIEITRNVIEKYGVDDYTKQRVEWMTESVDSLFNDDTVTVMTINDFV
;
A
#
# COMPACT_ATOMS: atom_id res chain seq x y z
N MET A 1 -2.78 14.49 16.66
CA MET A 1 -1.85 13.58 17.40
C MET A 1 -2.18 13.58 18.89
N LYS A 2 -1.91 12.49 19.63
CA LYS A 2 -2.06 12.44 21.10
C LYS A 2 -0.89 13.11 21.85
N GLY A 3 0.26 13.31 21.19
CA GLY A 3 1.45 14.01 21.70
C GLY A 3 2.50 14.19 20.60
N LEU A 4 3.44 15.13 20.79
CA LEU A 4 4.51 15.41 19.83
C LEU A 4 5.69 14.45 20.05
N ILE A 5 6.22 13.90 18.95
CA ILE A 5 7.26 12.86 18.93
C ILE A 5 8.57 13.33 18.28
N SER A 6 8.64 14.61 17.89
CA SER A 6 9.84 15.23 17.37
C SER A 6 10.81 15.64 18.48
N GLU A 7 12.06 15.88 18.13
CA GLU A 7 13.13 16.26 19.07
C GLU A 7 12.83 17.55 19.83
N ASP A 8 12.52 18.61 19.11
CA ASP A 8 12.22 19.92 19.70
C ASP A 8 10.77 20.02 20.22
N GLN A 9 9.94 18.99 19.99
CA GLN A 9 8.49 19.01 20.23
C GLN A 9 7.83 20.31 19.76
N THR A 10 8.31 20.85 18.64
CA THR A 10 7.78 22.10 18.07
C THR A 10 6.48 21.79 17.32
N PRO A 11 5.34 22.39 17.71
CA PRO A 11 4.10 22.21 16.98
C PRO A 11 4.15 22.93 15.63
N GLU A 12 3.47 22.36 14.63
CA GLU A 12 3.15 23.08 13.40
C GLU A 12 2.16 24.23 13.70
N PRO A 13 2.24 25.39 13.01
CA PRO A 13 1.27 26.47 13.14
C PRO A 13 -0.18 25.97 12.97
N ILE A 14 -1.07 26.40 13.87
CA ILE A 14 -2.47 25.93 13.93
C ILE A 14 -3.24 26.34 12.67
N GLU A 15 -2.87 27.48 12.07
CA GLU A 15 -3.43 28.01 10.84
C GLU A 15 -3.34 26.99 9.70
N LYS A 16 -2.20 26.30 9.56
CA LYS A 16 -2.04 25.22 8.58
C LYS A 16 -3.02 24.08 8.85
N GLY A 17 -3.20 23.71 10.12
CA GLY A 17 -4.17 22.70 10.55
C GLY A 17 -5.63 23.08 10.23
N LEU A 18 -6.01 24.34 10.44
CA LEU A 18 -7.35 24.85 10.10
C LEU A 18 -7.61 24.82 8.60
N LEU A 19 -6.63 25.22 7.80
CA LEU A 19 -6.74 25.19 6.33
C LEU A 19 -6.81 23.75 5.80
N ARG A 20 -6.00 22.82 6.34
CA ARG A 20 -6.11 21.39 5.99
C ARG A 20 -7.49 20.82 6.34
N ALA A 21 -8.03 21.15 7.51
CA ALA A 21 -9.36 20.72 7.92
C ALA A 21 -10.47 21.28 7.00
N LYS A 22 -10.36 22.54 6.58
CA LYS A 22 -11.28 23.18 5.62
C LYS A 22 -11.35 22.41 4.30
N HIS A 23 -10.21 21.90 3.82
CA HIS A 23 -10.10 21.21 2.53
C HIS A 23 -10.10 19.68 2.65
N GLY A 24 -10.26 19.11 3.85
CA GLY A 24 -10.26 17.66 4.05
C GLY A 24 -8.91 16.97 3.78
N VAL A 25 -7.79 17.70 3.88
CA VAL A 25 -6.44 17.17 3.58
C VAL A 25 -5.84 16.51 4.83
N SER A 26 -5.43 15.25 4.70
CA SER A 26 -4.69 14.52 5.73
C SER A 26 -3.19 14.81 5.65
N VAL A 27 -2.52 14.89 6.81
CA VAL A 27 -1.09 15.18 6.90
C VAL A 27 -0.29 13.96 7.38
N PHE A 28 0.89 13.74 6.80
CA PHE A 28 1.84 12.74 7.24
C PHE A 28 2.76 13.29 8.36
N ARG A 29 3.61 12.44 8.93
CA ARG A 29 4.46 12.77 10.09
C ARG A 29 5.48 13.89 9.83
N ASP A 30 5.77 14.16 8.57
CA ASP A 30 6.74 15.15 8.12
C ASP A 30 6.09 16.45 7.61
N GLY A 31 4.77 16.61 7.77
CA GLY A 31 4.01 17.79 7.36
C GLY A 31 3.46 17.76 5.93
N THR A 32 3.85 16.77 5.12
CA THR A 32 3.43 16.63 3.72
C THR A 32 2.11 15.89 3.57
N SER A 33 1.43 16.09 2.44
CA SER A 33 0.22 15.38 2.04
C SER A 33 0.57 14.39 0.93
N ARG A 34 0.19 13.12 1.09
CA ARG A 34 0.64 12.04 0.22
C ARG A 34 -0.52 11.17 -0.23
N TYR A 35 -0.40 10.68 -1.45
CA TYR A 35 -1.29 9.67 -1.99
C TYR A 35 -0.47 8.44 -2.40
N ASP A 36 -0.81 7.29 -1.83
CA ASP A 36 -0.14 6.02 -2.10
C ASP A 36 -0.85 5.27 -3.23
N MET A 37 -0.08 4.70 -4.15
CA MET A 37 -0.57 3.89 -5.27
C MET A 37 0.44 2.82 -5.64
N SER A 38 -0.02 1.69 -6.18
CA SER A 38 0.89 0.64 -6.68
C SER A 38 1.68 1.15 -7.88
N ASP A 39 2.97 0.83 -7.94
CA ASP A 39 3.81 1.21 -9.05
C ASP A 39 3.70 0.23 -10.23
N VAL A 40 3.55 0.78 -11.44
CA VAL A 40 3.52 -0.05 -12.66
C VAL A 40 4.36 0.61 -13.75
N PRO A 41 5.40 -0.07 -14.26
CA PRO A 41 6.28 0.50 -15.26
C PRO A 41 5.62 0.50 -16.65
N ILE A 42 5.72 1.63 -17.35
CA ILE A 42 5.40 1.74 -18.78
C ILE A 42 6.48 2.53 -19.50
N THR A 43 6.72 2.21 -20.76
CA THR A 43 7.64 2.96 -21.64
C THR A 43 6.90 3.72 -22.72
N HIS A 44 5.68 3.29 -23.04
CA HIS A 44 4.86 3.84 -24.12
C HIS A 44 3.43 4.02 -23.67
N PHE A 45 2.74 4.99 -24.26
CA PHE A 45 1.32 5.24 -24.03
C PHE A 45 0.68 5.90 -25.26
N LYS A 46 -0.64 5.77 -25.41
CA LYS A 46 -1.44 6.58 -26.33
C LYS A 46 -2.08 7.75 -25.57
N PRO A 47 -2.17 8.95 -26.16
CA PRO A 47 -2.90 10.07 -25.55
C PRO A 47 -4.32 9.70 -25.08
N SER A 48 -5.02 8.85 -25.84
CA SER A 48 -6.37 8.37 -25.51
C SER A 48 -6.43 7.46 -24.27
N GLU A 49 -5.34 6.81 -23.90
CA GLU A 49 -5.25 5.95 -22.70
C GLU A 49 -5.11 6.75 -21.41
N ILE A 50 -4.47 7.92 -21.49
CA ILE A 50 -4.20 8.79 -20.34
C ILE A 50 -5.16 9.97 -20.24
N GLY A 51 -6.16 10.02 -21.12
CA GLY A 51 -7.20 11.06 -21.14
C GLY A 51 -6.70 12.48 -21.41
N THR A 52 -5.53 12.63 -22.05
CA THR A 52 -4.92 13.94 -22.32
C THR A 52 -4.83 14.17 -23.83
N PRO A 53 -5.43 15.26 -24.36
CA PRO A 53 -5.39 15.52 -25.80
C PRO A 53 -3.96 15.68 -26.33
N TRP A 54 -3.70 15.18 -27.53
CA TRP A 54 -2.38 15.23 -28.18
C TRP A 54 -1.81 16.65 -28.27
N LYS A 55 -2.67 17.67 -28.44
CA LYS A 55 -2.28 19.09 -28.45
C LYS A 55 -1.61 19.51 -27.14
N LYS A 56 -2.18 19.07 -26.00
CA LYS A 56 -1.62 19.38 -24.68
C LYS A 56 -0.29 18.64 -24.47
N LEU A 57 -0.16 17.41 -24.98
CA LEU A 57 1.10 16.67 -24.96
C LEU A 57 2.17 17.33 -25.85
N GLN A 58 1.77 17.91 -26.98
CA GLN A 58 2.66 18.71 -27.82
C GLN A 58 3.24 19.91 -27.06
N ASP A 59 2.41 20.63 -26.31
CA ASP A 59 2.86 21.72 -25.42
C ASP A 59 3.82 21.23 -24.32
N LEU A 60 3.65 19.98 -23.85
CA LEU A 60 4.52 19.34 -22.88
C LEU A 60 5.85 18.81 -23.47
N GLY A 61 6.04 18.90 -24.78
CA GLY A 61 7.26 18.54 -25.49
C GLY A 61 7.21 17.23 -26.27
N TYR A 62 6.05 16.58 -26.38
CA TYR A 62 5.84 15.40 -27.23
C TYR A 62 5.62 15.83 -28.68
N SER A 63 6.66 15.74 -29.52
CA SER A 63 6.61 16.26 -30.90
C SER A 63 6.33 15.19 -31.96
N HIS A 64 6.83 13.98 -31.75
CA HIS A 64 6.76 12.88 -32.71
C HIS A 64 6.35 11.59 -32.00
N ASP A 65 5.73 10.69 -32.74
CA ASP A 65 5.46 9.33 -32.30
C ASP A 65 6.73 8.45 -32.34
N VAL A 66 6.59 7.21 -31.90
CA VAL A 66 7.68 6.22 -31.87
C VAL A 66 8.27 5.89 -33.25
N PHE A 67 7.52 6.12 -34.33
CA PHE A 67 7.96 5.90 -35.71
C PHE A 67 8.58 7.15 -36.33
N GLY A 68 8.61 8.27 -35.59
CA GLY A 68 9.14 9.55 -36.03
C GLY A 68 8.14 10.37 -36.86
N ALA A 69 6.86 9.99 -36.92
CA ALA A 69 5.84 10.81 -37.53
C ALA A 69 5.43 11.96 -36.59
N PRO A 70 5.14 13.17 -37.11
CA PRO A 70 4.63 14.26 -36.28
C PRO A 70 3.34 13.86 -35.53
N LEU A 71 3.20 14.35 -34.29
CA LEU A 71 2.01 14.10 -33.47
C LEU A 71 0.81 14.91 -33.98
N ASP A 72 -0.24 14.23 -34.43
CA ASP A 72 -1.48 14.82 -34.93
C ASP A 72 -2.77 14.11 -34.46
N SER A 73 -2.65 13.00 -33.73
CA SER A 73 -3.77 12.15 -33.32
C SER A 73 -3.61 11.58 -31.91
N ASP A 74 -4.74 11.35 -31.23
CA ASP A 74 -4.79 10.76 -29.88
C ASP A 74 -4.51 9.24 -29.85
N GLU A 75 -4.44 8.60 -31.02
CA GLU A 75 -4.22 7.16 -31.18
C GLU A 75 -2.76 6.80 -31.52
N GLN A 76 -1.90 7.80 -31.71
CA GLN A 76 -0.48 7.58 -31.96
C GLN A 76 0.23 7.11 -30.69
N MET A 77 1.15 6.16 -30.87
CA MET A 77 1.96 5.64 -29.77
C MET A 77 3.12 6.60 -29.49
N LEU A 78 3.21 7.08 -28.26
CA LEU A 78 4.27 7.97 -27.79
C LEU A 78 5.22 7.23 -26.86
N GLU A 79 6.51 7.54 -26.94
CA GLU A 79 7.52 7.12 -25.96
C GLU A 79 7.47 8.05 -24.74
N LEU A 80 7.25 7.49 -23.54
CA LEU A 80 7.15 8.21 -22.29
C LEU A 80 8.50 8.83 -21.90
N LEU A 81 8.49 10.12 -21.54
CA LEU A 81 9.69 10.76 -21.00
C LEU A 81 10.01 10.23 -19.58
N PRO A 82 11.28 10.08 -19.20
CA PRO A 82 11.65 9.34 -17.98
C PRO A 82 11.09 9.88 -16.67
N GLN A 83 10.75 11.16 -16.58
CA GLN A 83 10.22 11.79 -15.36
C GLN A 83 8.75 12.18 -15.49
N ASP A 84 8.07 11.73 -16.55
CA ASP A 84 6.64 11.91 -16.68
C ASP A 84 5.89 10.77 -15.97
N PHE A 85 4.77 11.12 -15.34
CA PHE A 85 4.01 10.26 -14.45
C PHE A 85 2.52 10.33 -14.77
N VAL A 86 1.85 9.18 -14.77
CA VAL A 86 0.40 9.04 -14.99
C VAL A 86 -0.22 8.47 -13.71
N PRO A 87 -0.72 9.33 -12.80
CA PRO A 87 -1.41 8.88 -11.59
C PRO A 87 -2.77 8.26 -11.86
N SER A 88 -3.25 7.47 -10.90
CA SER A 88 -4.64 7.01 -10.85
C SER A 88 -5.61 8.19 -10.69
N ILE A 89 -6.72 8.15 -11.42
CA ILE A 89 -7.83 9.11 -11.31
C ILE A 89 -8.44 9.14 -9.90
N LEU A 90 -8.28 8.07 -9.12
CA LEU A 90 -8.70 8.02 -7.72
C LEU A 90 -7.93 9.03 -6.85
N ALA A 91 -6.74 9.44 -7.26
CA ALA A 91 -5.95 10.45 -6.57
C ALA A 91 -6.48 11.88 -6.77
N LYS A 92 -7.37 12.12 -7.75
CA LYS A 92 -7.80 13.47 -8.12
C LYS A 92 -8.39 14.27 -6.95
N GLY A 93 -9.24 13.64 -6.15
CA GLY A 93 -9.89 14.30 -5.02
C GLY A 93 -8.89 14.76 -3.97
N HIS A 94 -7.89 13.92 -3.68
CA HIS A 94 -6.82 14.24 -2.74
C HIS A 94 -5.90 15.34 -3.28
N LEU A 95 -5.47 15.24 -4.54
CA LEU A 95 -4.54 16.18 -5.16
C LEU A 95 -5.18 17.57 -5.37
N LEU A 96 -6.42 17.65 -5.86
CA LEU A 96 -7.14 18.91 -6.01
C LEU A 96 -7.38 19.59 -4.65
N SER A 97 -7.75 18.81 -3.62
CA SER A 97 -7.89 19.35 -2.27
C SER A 97 -6.57 19.88 -1.72
N THR A 98 -5.45 19.23 -2.05
CA THR A 98 -4.10 19.68 -1.68
C THR A 98 -3.72 20.96 -2.43
N CYS A 99 -4.02 21.10 -3.73
CA CYS A 99 -3.83 22.34 -4.48
C CYS A 99 -4.61 23.50 -3.86
N ARG A 100 -5.90 23.32 -3.59
CA ARG A 100 -6.75 24.34 -2.94
C ARG A 100 -6.25 24.72 -1.56
N PHE A 101 -5.72 23.75 -0.81
CA PHE A 101 -5.06 24.00 0.46
C PHE A 101 -3.79 24.84 0.29
N VAL A 102 -2.92 24.51 -0.67
CA VAL A 102 -1.69 25.27 -0.93
C VAL A 102 -2.00 26.70 -1.37
N ASP A 103 -3.00 26.91 -2.22
CA ASP A 103 -3.40 28.25 -2.66
C ASP A 103 -3.96 29.08 -1.51
N ASP A 104 -4.88 28.54 -0.71
CA ASP A 104 -5.37 29.23 0.49
C ASP A 104 -4.25 29.47 1.52
N LEU A 105 -3.26 28.58 1.61
CA LEU A 105 -2.10 28.73 2.47
C LEU A 105 -1.21 29.89 1.99
N LEU A 106 -0.95 29.98 0.69
CA LEU A 106 -0.22 31.10 0.09
C LEU A 106 -0.92 32.42 0.35
N VAL A 107 -2.22 32.51 0.07
CA VAL A 107 -2.99 33.75 0.20
C VAL A 107 -3.17 34.16 1.66
N ARG A 108 -3.67 33.26 2.52
CA ARG A 108 -4.13 33.62 3.87
C ARG A 108 -3.01 33.65 4.89
N PHE A 109 -2.01 32.78 4.75
CA PHE A 109 -0.92 32.66 5.72
C PHE A 109 0.35 33.36 5.24
N TYR A 110 0.75 33.17 3.98
CA TYR A 110 1.97 33.74 3.44
C TYR A 110 1.78 35.09 2.73
N GLN A 111 0.54 35.54 2.49
CA GLN A 111 0.22 36.80 1.78
C GLN A 111 0.82 36.86 0.36
N MET A 112 0.75 35.73 -0.35
CA MET A 112 1.22 35.57 -1.73
C MET A 112 0.06 35.23 -2.67
N ASP A 113 0.28 35.41 -3.97
CA ASP A 113 -0.68 35.01 -5.00
C ASP A 113 -0.86 33.47 -5.01
N PRO A 114 -2.06 32.97 -5.38
CA PRO A 114 -2.28 31.53 -5.57
C PRO A 114 -1.39 30.98 -6.69
N PHE A 115 -1.08 29.68 -6.65
CA PHE A 115 -0.16 29.05 -7.59
C PHE A 115 -0.85 28.06 -8.54
N TYR A 116 -1.72 27.19 -8.00
CA TYR A 116 -2.33 26.13 -8.80
C TYR A 116 -3.60 26.60 -9.50
N GLU A 117 -4.51 27.26 -8.77
CA GLU A 117 -5.83 27.67 -9.27
C GLU A 117 -6.59 26.53 -9.97
N ALA A 118 -6.36 25.29 -9.54
CA ALA A 118 -6.85 24.08 -10.19
C ALA A 118 -8.30 23.78 -9.79
N GLU A 119 -9.18 23.68 -10.79
CA GLU A 119 -10.58 23.31 -10.60
C GLU A 119 -10.81 21.82 -10.87
N ASP A 120 -10.22 21.33 -11.97
CA ASP A 120 -10.39 19.97 -12.49
C ASP A 120 -9.06 19.19 -12.57
N GLU A 121 -9.14 17.86 -12.66
CA GLU A 121 -7.96 16.99 -12.82
C GLU A 121 -7.10 17.35 -14.04
N SER A 122 -7.70 17.94 -15.08
CA SER A 122 -6.99 18.33 -16.30
C SER A 122 -6.03 19.48 -16.05
N ASP A 123 -6.28 20.34 -15.06
CA ASP A 123 -5.44 21.49 -14.73
C ASP A 123 -4.11 21.05 -14.11
N LEU A 124 -4.10 19.89 -13.44
CA LEU A 124 -2.90 19.32 -12.85
C LEU A 124 -1.89 18.78 -13.88
N VAL A 125 -2.33 18.59 -15.13
CA VAL A 125 -1.45 18.13 -16.23
C VAL A 125 -0.41 19.22 -16.54
N GLY A 126 0.86 18.88 -16.35
CA GLY A 126 2.01 19.77 -16.49
C GLY A 126 2.61 20.21 -15.15
N HIS A 127 1.89 20.07 -14.04
CA HIS A 127 2.43 20.39 -12.72
C HIS A 127 3.42 19.32 -12.24
N LEU A 128 4.36 19.78 -11.41
CA LEU A 128 5.39 18.95 -10.84
C LEU A 128 4.96 18.33 -9.52
N ALA A 129 5.35 17.08 -9.33
CA ALA A 129 5.16 16.30 -8.13
C ALA A 129 6.48 15.65 -7.70
N ILE A 130 6.50 15.15 -6.48
CA ILE A 130 7.59 14.36 -5.91
C ILE A 130 7.06 12.94 -5.78
N GLY A 131 7.70 12.00 -6.49
CA GLY A 131 7.54 10.58 -6.23
C GLY A 131 8.47 10.18 -5.09
N LEU A 132 7.94 9.52 -4.07
CA LEU A 132 8.72 9.03 -2.95
C LEU A 132 8.32 7.58 -2.63
N ALA A 133 9.31 6.71 -2.67
CA ALA A 133 9.16 5.32 -2.28
C ALA A 133 9.13 5.16 -0.75
N PRO A 134 8.34 4.24 -0.19
CA PRO A 134 8.46 3.86 1.21
C PRO A 134 9.86 3.31 1.49
N HIS A 135 10.29 3.40 2.72
CA HIS A 135 11.62 3.09 3.23
C HIS A 135 12.77 3.84 2.55
N THR A 136 12.49 4.97 1.89
CA THR A 136 13.51 5.81 1.28
C THR A 136 13.43 7.25 1.78
N SER A 137 14.45 8.04 1.48
CA SER A 137 14.51 9.46 1.83
C SER A 137 14.92 10.38 0.66
N GLY A 138 15.02 9.80 -0.53
CA GLY A 138 15.27 10.53 -1.78
C GLY A 138 13.99 10.57 -2.59
N GLY A 139 13.35 11.74 -2.67
CA GLY A 139 12.26 11.96 -3.60
C GLY A 139 12.81 12.17 -5.01
N VAL A 140 12.06 11.77 -6.02
CA VAL A 140 12.38 12.02 -7.43
C VAL A 140 11.31 12.95 -8.00
N LEU A 141 11.75 14.02 -8.65
CA LEU A 141 10.87 14.96 -9.31
C LEU A 141 10.18 14.30 -10.51
N CYS A 142 8.88 14.43 -10.62
CA CYS A 142 8.11 14.04 -11.79
C CYS A 142 7.14 15.13 -12.23
N ARG A 143 6.61 14.95 -13.45
CA ARG A 143 5.58 15.80 -14.05
C ARG A 143 4.35 14.96 -14.35
N ILE A 144 3.17 15.45 -13.96
CA ILE A 144 1.90 14.78 -14.26
C ILE A 144 1.55 15.04 -15.73
N ILE A 145 1.29 14.00 -16.51
CA ILE A 145 0.96 14.14 -17.94
C ILE A 145 -0.44 13.67 -18.33
N GLY A 146 -1.16 13.02 -17.42
CA GLY A 146 -2.51 12.51 -17.66
C GLY A 146 -3.01 11.67 -16.50
N TRP A 147 -4.02 10.84 -16.72
CA TRP A 147 -4.67 10.05 -15.68
C TRP A 147 -5.07 8.66 -16.19
N THR A 148 -5.02 7.67 -15.30
CA THR A 148 -5.53 6.32 -15.59
C THR A 148 -6.71 5.97 -14.69
N THR A 149 -7.63 5.14 -15.19
CA THR A 149 -8.71 4.57 -14.35
C THR A 149 -8.21 3.45 -13.42
N ALA A 150 -7.04 2.87 -13.70
CA ALA A 150 -6.44 1.84 -12.86
C ALA A 150 -6.08 2.39 -11.47
N SER A 151 -6.07 1.53 -10.44
CA SER A 151 -5.62 1.86 -9.08
C SER A 151 -4.08 1.86 -8.94
N ALA A 152 -3.38 2.27 -9.99
CA ALA A 152 -1.91 2.24 -10.09
C ALA A 152 -1.37 3.57 -10.63
N GLY A 153 -0.11 3.84 -10.35
CA GLY A 153 0.64 4.95 -10.93
C GLY A 153 1.61 4.43 -11.99
N TYR A 154 1.44 4.91 -13.22
CA TYR A 154 2.35 4.54 -14.30
C TYR A 154 3.51 5.51 -14.42
N ALA A 155 4.71 4.98 -14.60
CA ALA A 155 5.89 5.78 -14.90
C ALA A 155 6.95 4.96 -15.67
N HIS A 156 7.98 5.66 -16.13
CA HIS A 156 9.12 5.01 -16.76
C HIS A 156 9.85 4.07 -15.77
N PRO A 157 10.36 2.88 -16.19
CA PRO A 157 11.12 1.99 -15.32
C PRO A 157 12.27 2.69 -14.58
N LEU A 158 12.99 3.57 -15.28
CA LEU A 158 14.08 4.37 -14.70
C LEU A 158 13.60 5.28 -13.55
N PHE A 159 12.35 5.77 -13.58
CA PHE A 159 11.78 6.57 -12.50
C PHE A 159 11.51 5.75 -11.24
N HIS A 160 10.95 4.55 -11.39
CA HIS A 160 10.73 3.65 -10.27
C HIS A 160 12.06 3.22 -9.64
N ALA A 161 13.04 2.85 -10.46
CA ALA A 161 14.37 2.49 -9.99
C ALA A 161 15.14 3.67 -9.36
N ALA A 162 14.94 4.91 -9.85
CA ALA A 162 15.56 6.10 -9.25
C ALA A 162 15.08 6.34 -7.80
N LYS A 163 13.86 5.89 -7.46
CA LYS A 163 13.34 5.90 -6.08
C LYS A 163 13.80 4.68 -5.28
N ARG A 164 14.70 3.85 -5.80
CA ARG A 164 15.20 2.60 -5.20
C ARG A 164 14.07 1.59 -4.91
N ARG A 165 13.17 1.44 -5.87
CA ARG A 165 12.06 0.48 -5.82
C ARG A 165 12.10 -0.49 -6.97
N ASN A 166 11.52 -1.65 -6.70
CA ASN A 166 11.31 -2.72 -7.65
C ASN A 166 9.81 -2.74 -7.98
N CYS A 167 9.46 -3.01 -9.22
CA CYS A 167 8.06 -3.09 -9.62
C CYS A 167 7.51 -4.52 -9.43
N ASP A 168 7.71 -5.10 -8.24
CA ASP A 168 7.25 -6.45 -7.86
C ASP A 168 5.97 -6.44 -6.99
N GLY A 169 5.23 -5.34 -7.04
CA GLY A 169 4.01 -5.09 -6.27
C GLY A 169 4.19 -4.08 -5.14
N ASP A 170 5.22 -3.23 -5.24
CA ASP A 170 5.46 -2.15 -4.30
C ASP A 170 4.44 -1.01 -4.45
N GLU A 171 4.39 -0.16 -3.44
CA GLU A 171 3.60 1.06 -3.44
C GLU A 171 4.54 2.26 -3.48
N ASP A 172 4.18 3.27 -4.25
CA ASP A 172 4.84 4.56 -4.33
C ASP A 172 3.89 5.66 -3.85
N SER A 173 4.46 6.68 -3.20
CA SER A 173 3.71 7.87 -2.81
C SER A 173 3.95 9.02 -3.77
N LEU A 174 2.89 9.76 -4.07
CA LEU A 174 2.93 10.99 -4.84
C LEU A 174 2.52 12.17 -3.97
N MET A 175 3.31 13.24 -3.99
CA MET A 175 2.98 14.51 -3.32
C MET A 175 3.24 15.68 -4.27
N LEU A 176 2.46 16.75 -4.15
CA LEU A 176 2.67 17.95 -4.97
C LEU A 176 3.97 18.64 -4.58
N LEU A 177 4.73 19.15 -5.57
CA LEU A 177 6.05 19.74 -5.32
C LEU A 177 5.95 20.91 -4.32
N LEU A 178 5.00 21.83 -4.51
CA LEU A 178 4.90 23.02 -3.68
C LEU A 178 4.42 22.71 -2.26
N ASP A 179 3.56 21.69 -2.09
CA ASP A 179 3.20 21.18 -0.77
C ASP A 179 4.43 20.63 -0.03
N GLY A 180 5.23 19.81 -0.74
CA GLY A 180 6.50 19.29 -0.24
C GLY A 180 7.47 20.38 0.18
N LEU A 181 7.56 21.50 -0.56
CA LEU A 181 8.47 22.60 -0.23
C LEU A 181 7.99 23.47 0.94
N LEU A 182 6.69 23.76 1.04
CA LEU A 182 6.13 24.67 2.04
C LEU A 182 5.90 24.01 3.40
N ASN A 183 5.56 22.72 3.40
CA ASN A 183 5.03 22.05 4.59
C ASN A 183 5.99 21.02 5.19
N PHE A 184 7.01 20.59 4.44
CA PHE A 184 8.05 19.72 4.98
C PHE A 184 8.97 20.45 5.97
N SER A 185 9.29 19.80 7.09
CA SER A 185 10.37 20.26 7.97
C SER A 185 11.06 19.12 8.69
N ARG A 186 12.40 19.17 8.75
CA ARG A 186 13.19 18.19 9.52
C ARG A 186 12.91 18.27 11.03
N LYS A 187 12.47 19.42 11.54
CA LYS A 187 12.19 19.63 12.97
C LYS A 187 10.94 18.92 13.48
N ILE A 188 10.04 18.52 12.59
CA ILE A 188 8.81 17.80 12.95
C ILE A 188 8.94 16.29 12.76
N LEU A 189 10.06 15.82 12.20
CA LEU A 189 10.31 14.39 12.04
C LEU A 189 10.45 13.69 13.41
N PRO A 190 9.92 12.46 13.54
CA PRO A 190 10.09 11.67 14.76
C PRO A 190 11.57 11.40 15.09
N MET A 191 11.94 11.48 16.37
CA MET A 191 13.31 11.17 16.83
C MET A 191 13.61 9.66 16.82
N GLY A 192 12.58 8.81 16.90
CA GLY A 192 12.74 7.35 17.00
C GLY A 192 13.41 6.70 15.78
N ARG A 193 13.85 5.44 15.94
CA ARG A 193 14.40 4.65 14.82
C ARG A 193 13.39 4.60 13.67
N GLY A 194 13.86 4.96 12.47
CA GLY A 194 13.02 5.02 11.26
C GLY A 194 12.25 6.33 11.08
N GLY A 195 12.33 7.30 11.99
CA GLY A 195 11.59 8.57 11.87
C GLY A 195 12.02 9.47 10.70
N ARG A 196 13.21 9.22 10.14
CA ARG A 196 13.74 9.90 8.93
C ARG A 196 13.47 9.15 7.64
N MET A 197 12.98 7.91 7.74
CA MET A 197 12.55 7.14 6.57
C MET A 197 11.20 7.68 6.13
N ASP A 198 10.89 7.52 4.84
CA ASP A 198 9.63 7.96 4.24
C ASP A 198 9.49 9.48 4.36
N ALA A 199 10.56 10.24 4.14
CA ALA A 199 10.54 11.70 4.14
C ALA A 199 11.46 12.22 3.03
N PRO A 200 11.04 13.20 2.22
CA PRO A 200 11.84 13.70 1.09
C PRO A 200 12.99 14.58 1.59
N LEU A 201 14.03 13.97 2.16
CA LEU A 201 15.21 14.68 2.70
C LEU A 201 16.08 15.29 1.60
N VAL A 202 16.07 14.65 0.43
CA VAL A 202 16.77 15.03 -0.79
C VAL A 202 15.80 14.89 -1.96
N LEU A 203 15.88 15.79 -2.93
CA LEU A 203 15.08 15.75 -4.16
C LEU A 203 16.01 15.63 -5.37
N SER A 204 15.89 14.51 -6.09
CA SER A 204 16.56 14.29 -7.38
C SER A 204 15.76 14.96 -8.50
N THR A 205 16.36 15.94 -9.15
CA THR A 205 15.71 16.73 -10.22
C THR A 205 15.90 16.12 -11.60
N ARG A 206 16.92 15.27 -11.78
CA ARG A 206 17.25 14.58 -13.03
C ARG A 206 17.57 13.12 -12.74
N ILE A 207 17.15 12.24 -13.63
CA ILE A 207 17.49 10.82 -13.58
C ILE A 207 18.76 10.60 -14.41
N ASN A 208 19.76 9.96 -13.79
CA ASN A 208 20.94 9.45 -14.48
C ASN A 208 20.89 7.91 -14.46
N PRO A 209 20.70 7.22 -15.60
CA PRO A 209 20.65 5.76 -15.65
C PRO A 209 21.91 5.06 -15.11
N SER A 210 23.05 5.74 -15.05
CA SER A 210 24.27 5.17 -14.46
C SER A 210 24.25 5.08 -12.92
N GLU A 211 23.34 5.81 -12.26
CA GLU A 211 23.28 5.95 -10.80
C GLU A 211 22.07 5.26 -10.16
N ILE A 212 21.19 4.69 -10.97
CA ILE A 212 19.98 4.00 -10.50
C ILE A 212 20.26 2.53 -10.14
N ASP A 213 19.23 1.87 -9.64
CA ASP A 213 19.30 0.45 -9.31
C ASP A 213 19.59 -0.42 -10.55
N LYS A 214 20.31 -1.54 -10.32
CA LYS A 214 20.73 -2.47 -11.37
C LYS A 214 19.57 -3.24 -11.99
N GLU A 215 18.44 -3.37 -11.30
CA GLU A 215 17.29 -4.10 -11.84
C GLU A 215 16.75 -3.45 -13.11
N ALA A 216 16.66 -2.11 -13.15
CA ALA A 216 16.24 -1.38 -14.34
C ALA A 216 17.23 -1.50 -15.50
N LEU A 217 18.51 -1.81 -15.23
CA LEU A 217 19.51 -2.02 -16.28
C LEU A 217 19.29 -3.33 -17.05
N ASN A 218 18.56 -4.28 -16.46
CA ASN A 218 18.21 -5.55 -17.09
C ASN A 218 16.89 -5.50 -17.88
N VAL A 219 16.27 -4.32 -18.02
CA VAL A 219 15.08 -4.16 -18.86
C VAL A 219 15.47 -4.34 -20.32
N ASP A 220 14.69 -5.14 -21.03
CA ASP A 220 14.86 -5.38 -22.46
C ASP A 220 14.17 -4.27 -23.27
N CYS A 221 14.92 -3.70 -24.19
CA CYS A 221 14.54 -2.60 -25.07
C CYS A 221 14.37 -3.05 -26.53
N SER A 222 14.31 -4.34 -26.80
CA SER A 222 14.18 -4.90 -28.14
C SER A 222 12.77 -4.72 -28.70
N TRP A 223 12.66 -4.31 -29.96
CA TRP A 223 11.38 -4.27 -30.69
C TRP A 223 10.86 -5.66 -31.08
N SER A 224 11.77 -6.62 -31.25
CA SER A 224 11.44 -8.01 -31.55
C SER A 224 12.63 -8.89 -31.22
N TYR A 225 12.39 -10.09 -30.69
CA TYR A 225 13.46 -11.06 -30.49
C TYR A 225 13.95 -11.68 -31.78
N SER A 226 15.26 -11.91 -31.86
CA SER A 226 15.87 -12.60 -32.99
C SER A 226 15.50 -14.08 -33.03
N ARG A 227 15.49 -14.67 -34.25
CA ARG A 227 15.31 -16.13 -34.42
C ARG A 227 16.33 -16.94 -33.63
N ALA A 228 17.59 -16.47 -33.58
CA ALA A 228 18.67 -17.13 -32.87
C ALA A 228 18.37 -17.27 -31.37
N PHE A 229 17.80 -16.22 -30.76
CA PHE A 229 17.36 -16.27 -29.35
C PHE A 229 16.32 -17.38 -29.14
N TYR A 230 15.26 -17.44 -29.97
CA TYR A 230 14.24 -18.48 -29.85
C TYR A 230 14.77 -19.90 -30.06
N GLU A 231 15.73 -20.09 -30.97
CA GLU A 231 16.33 -21.42 -31.19
C GLU A 231 17.24 -21.83 -30.03
N ALA A 232 17.99 -20.89 -29.47
CA ALA A 232 18.89 -21.13 -28.35
C ALA A 232 18.14 -21.53 -27.06
N THR A 233 16.95 -20.97 -26.80
CA THR A 233 16.16 -21.32 -25.60
C THR A 233 15.76 -22.80 -25.54
N LYS A 234 15.76 -23.53 -26.66
CA LYS A 234 15.48 -24.99 -26.68
C LYS A 234 16.50 -25.81 -25.89
N ALA A 235 17.74 -25.32 -25.79
CA ALA A 235 18.78 -25.97 -25.00
C ALA A 235 18.74 -25.58 -23.51
N GLN A 236 17.81 -24.69 -23.12
CA GLN A 236 17.70 -24.13 -21.76
C GLN A 236 19.03 -23.58 -21.20
N PRO A 237 19.79 -22.78 -21.97
CA PRO A 237 21.03 -22.18 -21.48
C PRO A 237 20.75 -21.17 -20.36
N HIS A 238 21.79 -20.81 -19.61
CA HIS A 238 21.66 -19.75 -18.62
C HIS A 238 21.44 -18.40 -19.33
N PRO A 239 20.58 -17.48 -18.81
CA PRO A 239 20.30 -16.20 -19.47
C PRO A 239 21.54 -15.37 -19.83
N ASN A 240 22.56 -15.37 -18.96
CA ASN A 240 23.84 -14.68 -19.20
C ASN A 240 24.55 -15.13 -20.50
N ASP A 241 24.38 -16.39 -20.91
CA ASP A 241 25.00 -16.90 -22.14
C ASP A 241 24.33 -16.32 -23.41
N LEU A 242 23.09 -15.85 -23.27
CA LEU A 242 22.28 -15.26 -24.35
C LEU A 242 22.15 -13.74 -24.27
N GLN A 243 22.78 -13.09 -23.29
CA GLN A 243 22.66 -11.66 -23.06
C GLN A 243 22.99 -10.84 -24.32
N THR A 244 23.99 -11.26 -25.10
CA THR A 244 24.42 -10.59 -26.34
C THR A 244 23.39 -10.63 -27.49
N LEU A 245 22.34 -11.45 -27.37
CA LEU A 245 21.27 -11.58 -28.38
C LEU A 245 20.06 -10.68 -28.08
N VAL A 246 20.07 -9.99 -26.94
CA VAL A 246 19.00 -9.12 -26.44
C VAL A 246 19.57 -7.73 -26.20
N ASP A 247 18.77 -6.70 -26.44
CA ASP A 247 19.16 -5.30 -26.26
C ASP A 247 18.74 -4.82 -24.86
N LEU A 248 19.70 -4.73 -23.93
CA LEU A 248 19.44 -4.32 -22.55
C LEU A 248 19.73 -2.82 -22.34
N VAL A 249 19.09 -2.23 -21.34
CA VAL A 249 19.39 -0.85 -20.91
C VAL A 249 20.87 -0.67 -20.56
N ASP A 250 21.50 -1.68 -19.93
CA ASP A 250 22.92 -1.67 -19.57
C ASP A 250 23.84 -1.44 -20.80
N ASP A 251 23.51 -2.06 -21.93
CA ASP A 251 24.29 -1.94 -23.18
C ASP A 251 24.19 -0.55 -23.83
N ARG A 252 23.20 0.25 -23.42
CA ARG A 252 22.91 1.58 -23.95
C ARG A 252 23.47 2.71 -23.10
N LEU A 253 24.03 2.42 -21.92
CA LEU A 253 24.57 3.43 -21.01
C LEU A 253 25.65 4.29 -21.66
N GLY A 254 25.58 5.61 -21.45
CA GLY A 254 26.52 6.57 -22.03
C GLY A 254 26.29 6.89 -23.51
N THR A 255 25.27 6.30 -24.14
CA THR A 255 24.79 6.67 -25.47
C THR A 255 23.53 7.53 -25.38
N THR A 256 23.11 8.12 -26.50
CA THR A 256 21.82 8.84 -26.56
C THR A 256 20.61 7.93 -26.32
N GLY A 257 20.77 6.61 -26.45
CA GLY A 257 19.74 5.60 -26.23
C GLY A 257 19.57 5.17 -24.78
N GLU A 258 20.31 5.73 -23.83
CA GLU A 258 20.21 5.38 -22.40
C GLU A 258 18.82 5.69 -21.81
N ILE A 259 18.17 6.73 -22.36
CA ILE A 259 16.91 7.30 -21.86
C ILE A 259 15.76 7.14 -22.88
N ARG A 260 16.07 6.94 -24.17
CA ARG A 260 15.09 6.90 -25.27
C ARG A 260 15.36 5.79 -26.28
N GLY A 261 14.39 5.54 -27.15
CA GLY A 261 14.41 4.52 -28.19
C GLY A 261 14.13 3.12 -27.66
N TYR A 262 13.34 2.99 -26.59
CA TYR A 262 13.02 1.68 -26.01
C TYR A 262 12.01 0.97 -26.93
N GLY A 263 12.21 -0.31 -27.20
CA GLY A 263 11.25 -1.15 -27.92
C GLY A 263 10.29 -1.86 -26.97
N TRP A 264 9.19 -2.37 -27.52
CA TRP A 264 8.34 -3.34 -26.85
C TRP A 264 7.89 -4.40 -27.86
N THR A 265 7.60 -5.61 -27.38
CA THR A 265 7.36 -6.77 -28.27
C THR A 265 5.88 -7.08 -28.49
N HIS A 266 5.02 -6.78 -27.53
CA HIS A 266 3.60 -7.15 -27.57
C HIS A 266 2.72 -5.94 -27.28
N ASP A 267 1.77 -5.66 -28.17
CA ASP A 267 0.70 -4.70 -27.89
C ASP A 267 -0.32 -5.35 -26.95
N SER A 268 -0.64 -4.67 -25.86
CA SER A 268 -1.57 -5.14 -24.83
C SER A 268 -2.81 -4.25 -24.71
N GLY A 269 -3.38 -3.80 -25.84
CA GLY A 269 -4.61 -3.01 -25.81
C GLY A 269 -4.47 -1.76 -24.94
N ARG A 270 -5.58 -1.28 -24.36
CA ARG A 270 -5.51 -0.13 -23.44
C ARG A 270 -4.82 -0.50 -22.13
N LEU A 271 -4.01 0.42 -21.61
CA LEU A 271 -3.33 0.28 -20.30
C LEU A 271 -4.28 -0.10 -19.16
N ASP A 272 -5.51 0.40 -19.21
CA ASP A 272 -6.53 0.25 -18.17
C ASP A 272 -7.66 -0.74 -18.51
N ALA A 273 -7.47 -1.62 -19.50
CA ALA A 273 -8.50 -2.57 -19.95
C ALA A 273 -8.89 -3.66 -18.92
N GLY A 274 -8.21 -3.73 -17.77
CA GLY A 274 -8.42 -4.74 -16.74
C GLY A 274 -9.61 -4.44 -15.81
N PRO A 275 -9.94 -5.38 -14.90
CA PRO A 275 -10.94 -5.13 -13.86
C PRO A 275 -10.46 -4.03 -12.90
N GLU A 276 -11.33 -3.05 -12.61
CA GLU A 276 -11.02 -1.87 -11.78
C GLU A 276 -10.51 -2.23 -10.38
N ASN A 277 -11.09 -3.27 -9.78
CA ASN A 277 -10.76 -3.73 -8.43
C ASN A 277 -10.59 -5.23 -8.38
N SER A 278 -9.67 -5.68 -7.52
CA SER A 278 -9.52 -7.10 -7.23
C SER A 278 -10.75 -7.62 -6.49
N SER A 279 -11.18 -8.84 -6.82
CA SER A 279 -12.25 -9.53 -6.09
C SER A 279 -11.92 -9.72 -4.60
N TYR A 280 -10.64 -9.71 -4.24
CA TYR A 280 -10.21 -9.77 -2.85
C TYR A 280 -10.66 -8.56 -2.03
N LYS A 281 -10.73 -7.36 -2.62
CA LYS A 281 -11.18 -6.13 -1.96
C LYS A 281 -12.72 -6.08 -1.82
N THR A 282 -13.45 -6.72 -2.74
CA THR A 282 -14.92 -6.71 -2.73
C THR A 282 -15.52 -7.72 -1.74
N LEU A 283 -14.77 -8.77 -1.38
CA LEU A 283 -15.18 -9.75 -0.37
C LEU A 283 -14.91 -9.21 1.05
N GLU A 284 -15.95 -9.11 1.86
CA GLU A 284 -15.85 -8.56 3.22
C GLU A 284 -15.25 -9.56 4.21
N THR A 285 -15.75 -10.79 4.23
CA THR A 285 -15.38 -11.77 5.26
C THR A 285 -14.21 -12.65 4.84
N MET A 286 -13.41 -13.08 5.82
CA MET A 286 -12.33 -14.06 5.59
C MET A 286 -12.86 -15.41 5.07
N GLN A 287 -14.06 -15.79 5.51
CA GLN A 287 -14.70 -17.01 5.05
C GLN A 287 -15.00 -16.94 3.56
N ASP A 288 -15.56 -15.82 3.09
CA ASP A 288 -15.87 -15.62 1.67
C ASP A 288 -14.59 -15.60 0.82
N LYS A 289 -13.54 -14.93 1.30
CA LYS A 289 -12.22 -14.90 0.64
C LYS A 289 -11.64 -16.30 0.45
N MET A 290 -11.67 -17.11 1.51
CA MET A 290 -11.16 -18.47 1.47
C MET A 290 -12.01 -19.37 0.57
N LEU A 291 -13.34 -19.29 0.66
CA LEU A 291 -14.24 -20.08 -0.19
C LEU A 291 -14.10 -19.69 -1.66
N ALA A 292 -13.94 -18.41 -1.97
CA ALA A 292 -13.69 -17.92 -3.33
C ALA A 292 -12.34 -18.42 -3.86
N GLN A 293 -11.28 -18.40 -3.05
CA GLN A 293 -9.98 -18.96 -3.40
C GLN A 293 -10.07 -20.47 -3.72
N LEU A 294 -10.74 -21.25 -2.88
CA LEU A 294 -10.90 -22.69 -3.10
C LEU A 294 -11.83 -23.00 -4.29
N ALA A 295 -12.88 -22.21 -4.50
CA ALA A 295 -13.76 -22.33 -5.66
C ALA A 295 -13.05 -21.98 -6.98
N LEU A 296 -12.08 -21.06 -6.95
CA LEU A 296 -11.20 -20.83 -8.09
C LEU A 296 -10.27 -22.02 -8.30
N GLY A 297 -9.69 -22.56 -7.22
CA GLY A 297 -8.85 -23.75 -7.24
C GLY A 297 -9.52 -24.98 -7.87
N THR A 298 -10.83 -25.18 -7.66
CA THR A 298 -11.55 -26.30 -8.30
C THR A 298 -11.84 -26.09 -9.78
N ARG A 299 -11.82 -24.85 -10.27
CA ARG A 299 -12.00 -24.53 -11.70
C ARG A 299 -10.71 -24.64 -12.49
N LEU A 300 -9.57 -24.41 -11.85
CA LEU A 300 -8.26 -24.38 -12.51
C LEU A 300 -7.68 -25.79 -12.64
N ARG A 301 -7.31 -26.19 -13.86
CA ARG A 301 -6.65 -27.48 -14.13
C ARG A 301 -5.26 -27.59 -13.50
N SER A 302 -4.56 -26.47 -13.36
CA SER A 302 -3.20 -26.41 -12.81
C SER A 302 -3.15 -26.47 -11.28
N VAL A 303 -4.29 -26.37 -10.58
CA VAL A 303 -4.35 -26.25 -9.12
C VAL A 303 -5.10 -27.44 -8.54
N SER A 304 -4.50 -28.10 -7.56
CA SER A 304 -5.20 -29.12 -6.76
C SER A 304 -5.88 -28.44 -5.56
N ALA A 305 -7.20 -28.34 -5.60
CA ALA A 305 -7.97 -27.74 -4.51
C ALA A 305 -7.76 -28.44 -3.16
N GLN A 306 -7.63 -29.77 -3.16
CA GLN A 306 -7.32 -30.57 -1.96
C GLN A 306 -5.98 -30.16 -1.34
N ARG A 307 -4.94 -30.00 -2.17
CA ARG A 307 -3.61 -29.59 -1.69
C ARG A 307 -3.62 -28.16 -1.14
N VAL A 308 -4.32 -27.25 -1.81
CA VAL A 308 -4.49 -25.86 -1.34
C VAL A 308 -5.24 -25.84 -0.01
N ALA A 309 -6.31 -26.62 0.13
CA ALA A 309 -7.07 -26.73 1.38
C ALA A 309 -6.19 -27.24 2.53
N SER A 310 -5.46 -28.34 2.34
CA SER A 310 -4.50 -28.85 3.35
C SER A 310 -3.47 -27.78 3.72
N GLN A 311 -2.85 -27.12 2.73
CA GLN A 311 -1.84 -26.10 2.98
C GLN A 311 -2.39 -24.92 3.79
N VAL A 312 -3.58 -24.41 3.45
CA VAL A 312 -4.21 -23.28 4.18
C VAL A 312 -4.50 -23.68 5.63
N ILE A 313 -4.95 -24.91 5.87
CA ILE A 313 -5.22 -25.42 7.22
C ILE A 313 -3.94 -25.54 8.04
N GLU A 314 -2.89 -26.10 7.46
CA GLU A 314 -1.62 -26.31 8.15
C GLU A 314 -0.83 -25.03 8.40
N SER A 315 -0.81 -24.10 7.45
CA SER A 315 0.03 -22.89 7.52
C SER A 315 -0.67 -21.71 8.19
N HIS A 316 -2.01 -21.62 8.12
CA HIS A 316 -2.75 -20.48 8.67
C HIS A 316 -3.66 -20.90 9.83
N PHE A 317 -4.59 -21.83 9.64
CA PHE A 317 -5.62 -22.11 10.64
C PHE A 317 -5.10 -22.78 11.91
N LEU A 318 -4.36 -23.89 11.78
CA LEU A 318 -3.82 -24.62 12.93
C LEU A 318 -2.83 -23.75 13.76
N PRO A 319 -1.90 -22.99 13.15
CA PRO A 319 -1.04 -22.08 13.90
C PRO A 319 -1.80 -20.98 14.62
N ASP A 320 -2.82 -20.37 13.98
CA ASP A 320 -3.61 -19.30 14.59
C ASP A 320 -4.47 -19.82 15.75
N LEU A 321 -5.17 -20.95 15.58
CA LEU A 321 -5.97 -21.57 16.64
C LEU A 321 -5.10 -21.97 17.84
N ARG A 322 -3.94 -22.60 17.59
CA ARG A 322 -2.97 -22.92 18.65
C ARG A 322 -2.43 -21.66 19.33
N GLY A 323 -2.11 -20.63 18.55
CA GLY A 323 -1.62 -19.34 19.05
C GLY A 323 -2.65 -18.65 19.96
N ASN A 324 -3.89 -18.57 19.51
CA ASN A 324 -5.00 -17.99 20.26
C ASN A 324 -5.33 -18.78 21.53
N LEU A 325 -5.31 -20.11 21.48
CA LEU A 325 -5.49 -20.97 22.66
C LEU A 325 -4.40 -20.75 23.71
N MET A 326 -3.13 -20.72 23.29
CA MET A 326 -2.00 -20.45 24.18
C MET A 326 -2.03 -19.02 24.73
N ALA A 327 -2.44 -18.05 23.91
CA ALA A 327 -2.63 -16.67 24.35
C ALA A 327 -3.76 -16.57 25.37
N PHE A 328 -4.89 -17.24 25.15
CA PHE A 328 -6.05 -17.23 26.04
C PHE A 328 -5.72 -17.74 27.44
N THR A 329 -4.97 -18.84 27.56
CA THR A 329 -4.58 -19.42 28.86
C THR A 329 -3.53 -18.60 29.61
N ARG A 330 -2.74 -17.77 28.91
CA ARG A 330 -1.65 -16.95 29.49
C ARG A 330 -1.94 -15.45 29.49
N GLN A 331 -3.15 -15.05 29.11
CA GLN A 331 -3.47 -13.66 28.86
C GLN A 331 -3.37 -12.79 30.11
N LYS A 332 -3.16 -11.48 29.87
CA LYS A 332 -3.36 -10.44 30.88
C LYS A 332 -4.81 -9.97 30.81
N VAL A 333 -5.28 -9.36 31.88
CA VAL A 333 -6.58 -8.68 31.89
C VAL A 333 -6.36 -7.17 31.84
N ARG A 334 -7.19 -6.46 31.08
CA ARG A 334 -7.04 -5.02 30.86
C ARG A 334 -8.27 -4.27 31.35
N CYS A 335 -8.07 -3.13 32.01
CA CYS A 335 -9.16 -2.23 32.32
C CYS A 335 -9.57 -1.42 31.08
N VAL A 336 -10.86 -1.38 30.76
CA VAL A 336 -11.39 -0.59 29.63
C VAL A 336 -11.20 0.92 29.85
N LYS A 337 -11.27 1.39 31.10
CA LYS A 337 -11.25 2.82 31.45
C LYS A 337 -9.84 3.42 31.50
N CYS A 338 -8.91 2.81 32.23
CA CYS A 338 -7.55 3.35 32.41
C CYS A 338 -6.47 2.61 31.60
N ALA A 339 -6.85 1.59 30.81
CA ALA A 339 -5.93 0.75 30.03
C ALA A 339 -4.84 0.00 30.85
N ALA A 340 -4.90 0.04 32.19
CA ALA A 340 -3.99 -0.72 33.04
C ALA A 340 -4.12 -2.23 32.76
N SER A 341 -2.98 -2.91 32.72
CA SER A 341 -2.89 -4.34 32.43
C SER A 341 -2.43 -5.11 33.67
N TYR A 342 -3.17 -6.14 34.04
CA TYR A 342 -2.88 -7.01 35.19
C TYR A 342 -2.57 -8.42 34.72
N ARG A 343 -1.59 -9.07 35.36
CA ARG A 343 -1.27 -10.48 35.08
C ARG A 343 -2.38 -11.44 35.54
N ARG A 344 -3.17 -11.07 36.53
CA ARG A 344 -4.27 -11.86 37.09
C ARG A 344 -5.47 -10.96 37.35
N MET A 345 -6.67 -11.53 37.35
CA MET A 345 -7.88 -10.80 37.70
C MET A 345 -7.79 -10.30 39.15
N PRO A 346 -8.00 -9.00 39.41
CA PRO A 346 -8.10 -8.50 40.78
C PRO A 346 -9.27 -9.18 41.51
N LEU A 347 -9.07 -9.61 42.76
CA LEU A 347 -10.12 -10.28 43.54
C LEU A 347 -11.37 -9.40 43.74
N ALA A 348 -11.21 -8.07 43.69
CA ALA A 348 -12.31 -7.13 43.73
C ALA A 348 -13.20 -7.14 42.47
N GLY A 349 -12.84 -7.88 41.41
CA GLY A 349 -13.54 -7.91 40.12
C GLY A 349 -13.51 -6.58 39.34
N ARG A 350 -12.86 -5.55 39.87
CA ARG A 350 -12.77 -4.20 39.31
C ARG A 350 -11.33 -3.71 39.29
N CYS A 351 -11.07 -2.69 38.48
CA CYS A 351 -9.75 -2.10 38.37
C CYS A 351 -9.32 -1.42 39.68
N ILE A 352 -8.16 -1.85 40.19
CA ILE A 352 -7.54 -1.37 41.43
C ILE A 352 -6.50 -0.25 41.20
N GLN A 353 -6.38 0.26 39.96
CA GLN A 353 -5.39 1.29 39.67
C GLN A 353 -5.86 2.64 40.19
N THR A 354 -4.97 3.36 40.87
CA THR A 354 -5.20 4.75 41.24
C THR A 354 -5.03 5.63 40.01
N VAL A 355 -6.02 6.49 39.75
CA VAL A 355 -5.99 7.45 38.65
C VAL A 355 -6.04 8.84 39.27
N SER A 356 -5.12 9.72 38.88
CA SER A 356 -5.20 11.12 39.26
C SER A 356 -6.35 11.79 38.51
N THR A 357 -7.28 12.39 39.24
CA THR A 357 -8.28 13.32 38.71
C THR A 357 -7.62 14.66 38.41
N GLY A 358 -6.75 14.70 37.39
CA GLY A 358 -6.08 15.92 36.94
C GLY A 358 -6.43 16.23 35.49
N GLY A 359 -7.47 17.04 35.27
CA GLY A 359 -7.91 17.39 33.92
C GLY A 359 -8.99 18.46 33.87
N GLY A 360 -8.74 19.61 34.49
CA GLY A 360 -9.58 20.80 34.38
C GLY A 360 -8.77 22.07 34.65
N LEU A 361 -9.06 23.15 33.92
CA LEU A 361 -8.41 24.47 34.00
C LEU A 361 -8.60 25.21 35.35
N THR A 362 -9.20 24.56 36.34
CA THR A 362 -9.39 25.08 37.70
C THR A 362 -8.51 24.28 38.65
N GLY A 363 -7.48 24.94 39.20
CA GLY A 363 -6.56 24.34 40.15
C GLY A 363 -7.30 23.82 41.40
N SER A 364 -7.35 22.50 41.54
CA SER A 364 -7.65 21.86 42.82
C SER A 364 -6.35 21.43 43.48
N ARG A 365 -6.13 21.96 44.68
CA ARG A 365 -5.16 21.45 45.66
C ARG A 365 -5.69 20.14 46.24
N ASP A 366 -4.74 19.29 46.63
CA ASP A 366 -4.86 17.95 47.22
C ASP A 366 -5.19 16.78 46.26
N GLY A 367 -4.20 15.89 46.16
CA GLY A 367 -4.20 14.69 45.35
C GLY A 367 -5.13 13.62 45.92
N ASP A 368 -6.41 13.73 45.58
CA ASP A 368 -7.38 12.68 45.84
C ASP A 368 -7.21 11.57 44.78
N SER A 369 -6.36 10.58 45.08
CA SER A 369 -6.13 9.44 44.19
C SER A 369 -7.32 8.48 44.25
N VAL A 370 -8.26 8.61 43.30
CA VAL A 370 -9.44 7.75 43.23
C VAL A 370 -9.08 6.44 42.54
N LEU A 371 -9.57 5.31 43.09
CA LEU A 371 -9.49 4.01 42.41
C LEU A 371 -10.33 4.05 41.13
N CYS A 372 -9.74 3.64 40.01
CA CYS A 372 -10.37 3.66 38.69
C CYS A 372 -11.78 3.05 38.69
N GLY A 373 -11.92 1.89 39.36
CA GLY A 373 -13.18 1.16 39.51
C GLY A 373 -13.75 0.59 38.20
N GLY A 374 -13.04 0.74 37.08
CA GLY A 374 -13.51 0.30 35.76
C GLY A 374 -13.55 -1.22 35.61
N ASN A 375 -14.37 -1.68 34.67
CA ASN A 375 -14.47 -3.11 34.35
C ASN A 375 -13.15 -3.63 33.77
N VAL A 376 -12.79 -4.85 34.14
CA VAL A 376 -11.57 -5.53 33.71
C VAL A 376 -11.99 -6.67 32.80
N VAL A 377 -11.49 -6.65 31.57
CA VAL A 377 -11.87 -7.59 30.52
C VAL A 377 -10.68 -8.44 30.09
N LEU A 378 -10.98 -9.65 29.61
CA LEU A 378 -10.01 -10.52 28.94
C LEU A 378 -9.51 -9.83 27.65
N THR A 379 -8.22 -9.97 27.35
CA THR A 379 -7.65 -9.43 26.11
C THR A 379 -7.94 -10.32 24.89
N VAL A 380 -8.12 -11.62 25.11
CA VAL A 380 -8.50 -12.61 24.11
C VAL A 380 -9.82 -13.22 24.55
N SER A 381 -10.84 -13.11 23.71
CA SER A 381 -12.16 -13.70 23.97
C SER A 381 -12.21 -15.15 23.51
N GLU A 382 -13.13 -15.93 24.09
CA GLU A 382 -13.41 -17.30 23.63
C GLU A 382 -13.81 -17.34 22.15
N GLY A 383 -14.67 -16.40 21.70
CA GLY A 383 -15.08 -16.33 20.31
C GLY A 383 -13.92 -16.16 19.32
N ALA A 384 -12.82 -15.51 19.74
CA ALA A 384 -11.63 -15.40 18.92
C ALA A 384 -10.92 -16.75 18.72
N VAL A 385 -10.96 -17.64 19.74
CA VAL A 385 -10.38 -18.99 19.66
C VAL A 385 -11.25 -19.90 18.79
N ARG A 386 -12.58 -19.82 18.92
CA ARG A 386 -13.54 -20.68 18.20
C ARG A 386 -13.78 -20.29 16.74
N LYS A 387 -13.43 -19.06 16.34
CA LYS A 387 -13.76 -18.44 15.05
C LYS A 387 -13.54 -19.33 13.81
N TYR A 388 -12.48 -20.14 13.79
CA TYR A 388 -12.06 -20.89 12.60
C TYR A 388 -12.43 -22.36 12.59
N ILE A 389 -12.97 -22.90 13.69
CA ILE A 389 -13.27 -24.32 13.82
C ILE A 389 -14.34 -24.74 12.80
N GLU A 390 -15.45 -24.01 12.77
CA GLU A 390 -16.58 -24.30 11.87
C GLU A 390 -16.19 -24.16 10.40
N ILE A 391 -15.42 -23.11 10.07
CA ILE A 391 -14.91 -22.86 8.72
C ILE A 391 -14.01 -24.02 8.28
N THR A 392 -13.10 -24.47 9.16
CA THR A 392 -12.17 -25.56 8.85
C THR A 392 -12.90 -26.88 8.60
N ARG A 393 -13.92 -27.19 9.42
CA ARG A 393 -14.78 -28.37 9.21
C ARG A 393 -15.46 -28.35 7.85
N ASN A 394 -16.09 -27.22 7.49
CA ASN A 394 -16.74 -27.05 6.20
C ASN A 394 -15.78 -27.22 5.01
N VAL A 395 -14.52 -26.78 5.15
CA VAL A 395 -13.49 -26.96 4.11
C VAL A 395 -13.10 -28.42 3.97
N ILE A 396 -12.86 -29.10 5.08
CA ILE A 396 -12.48 -30.52 5.12
C ILE A 396 -13.56 -31.37 4.44
N GLU A 397 -14.83 -31.13 4.77
CA GLU A 397 -15.96 -31.87 4.20
C GLU A 397 -16.13 -31.63 2.70
N LYS A 398 -15.96 -30.37 2.26
CA LYS A 398 -16.25 -29.99 0.87
C LYS A 398 -15.12 -30.28 -0.12
N TYR A 399 -13.87 -30.08 0.30
CA TYR A 399 -12.70 -30.16 -0.60
C TYR A 399 -11.82 -31.38 -0.32
N GLY A 400 -12.01 -32.03 0.83
CA GLY A 400 -11.15 -33.11 1.28
C GLY A 400 -9.78 -32.62 1.73
N VAL A 401 -9.17 -33.34 2.66
CA VAL A 401 -7.77 -33.16 3.11
C VAL A 401 -7.18 -34.54 3.39
N ASP A 402 -5.87 -34.60 3.61
CA ASP A 402 -5.19 -35.79 4.12
C ASP A 402 -5.66 -36.15 5.54
N ASP A 403 -5.63 -37.45 5.85
CA ASP A 403 -6.09 -37.98 7.14
C ASP A 403 -5.34 -37.39 8.34
N TYR A 404 -4.04 -37.08 8.15
CA TYR A 404 -3.22 -36.47 9.19
C TYR A 404 -3.72 -35.06 9.57
N THR A 405 -3.97 -34.22 8.57
CA THR A 405 -4.53 -32.88 8.77
C THR A 405 -5.92 -32.95 9.40
N LYS A 406 -6.75 -33.90 8.96
CA LYS A 406 -8.08 -34.13 9.54
C LYS A 406 -8.01 -34.46 11.03
N GLN A 407 -7.20 -35.43 11.42
CA GLN A 407 -7.02 -35.83 12.82
C GLN A 407 -6.49 -34.68 13.68
N ARG A 408 -5.56 -33.87 13.15
CA ARG A 408 -5.03 -32.69 13.86
C ARG A 408 -6.11 -31.65 14.13
N VAL A 409 -6.97 -31.38 13.16
CA VAL A 409 -8.08 -30.43 13.34
C VAL A 409 -9.07 -30.95 14.37
N GLU A 410 -9.41 -32.24 14.32
CA GLU A 410 -10.29 -32.89 15.30
C GLU A 410 -9.72 -32.78 16.72
N TRP A 411 -8.47 -33.17 16.94
CA TRP A 411 -7.80 -33.06 18.24
C TRP A 411 -7.76 -31.63 18.78
N MET A 412 -7.46 -30.66 17.90
CA MET A 412 -7.44 -29.25 18.31
C MET A 412 -8.83 -28.71 18.66
N THR A 413 -9.86 -29.17 17.95
CA THR A 413 -11.26 -28.82 18.23
C THR A 413 -11.68 -29.36 19.59
N GLU A 414 -11.43 -30.65 19.85
CA GLU A 414 -11.72 -31.28 21.14
C GLU A 414 -10.95 -30.60 22.29
N SER A 415 -9.70 -30.21 22.05
CA SER A 415 -8.90 -29.48 23.05
C SER A 415 -9.48 -28.10 23.39
N VAL A 416 -10.05 -27.40 22.40
CA VAL A 416 -10.74 -26.13 22.60
C VAL A 416 -12.03 -26.36 23.38
N ASP A 417 -12.83 -27.35 22.98
CA ASP A 417 -14.10 -27.67 23.64
C ASP A 417 -13.89 -28.08 25.10
N SER A 418 -12.89 -28.91 25.37
CA SER A 418 -12.53 -29.32 26.74
C SER A 418 -12.07 -28.15 27.63
N LEU A 419 -11.52 -27.07 27.07
CA LEU A 419 -11.08 -25.91 27.86
C LEU A 419 -12.25 -25.03 28.30
N PHE A 420 -13.32 -24.98 27.50
CA PHE A 420 -14.44 -24.05 27.68
C PHE A 420 -15.72 -24.72 28.20
N ASN A 421 -15.85 -26.04 28.06
CA ASN A 421 -16.96 -26.76 28.67
C ASN A 421 -16.82 -26.74 30.19
N ASP A 422 -17.86 -26.28 30.86
CA ASP A 422 -18.02 -26.37 32.30
C ASP A 422 -18.78 -27.67 32.59
N ASP A 423 -18.09 -28.68 33.15
CA ASP A 423 -18.66 -30.00 33.46
C ASP A 423 -19.88 -29.92 34.40
N THR A 424 -20.14 -28.75 34.99
CA THR A 424 -21.24 -28.51 35.92
C THR A 424 -22.54 -28.01 35.27
N VAL A 425 -22.51 -27.55 34.01
CA VAL A 425 -23.67 -26.97 33.31
C VAL A 425 -23.89 -27.64 31.95
N THR A 426 -24.79 -28.63 31.90
CA THR A 426 -25.25 -29.23 30.64
C THR A 426 -26.54 -28.56 30.18
N VAL A 427 -26.42 -27.70 29.16
CA VAL A 427 -27.59 -27.19 28.42
C VAL A 427 -27.94 -28.24 27.37
N MET A 428 -28.97 -29.05 27.61
CA MET A 428 -29.44 -30.02 26.62
C MET A 428 -30.36 -29.35 25.60
N THR A 429 -30.13 -29.63 24.32
CA THR A 429 -31.01 -29.21 23.23
C THR A 429 -32.02 -30.32 22.92
N ILE A 430 -33.16 -29.98 22.33
CA ILE A 430 -34.21 -30.96 21.97
C ILE A 430 -33.67 -32.04 21.00
N ASN A 431 -32.70 -31.69 20.15
CA ASN A 431 -32.05 -32.64 19.23
C ASN A 431 -31.16 -33.67 19.94
N ASP A 432 -30.80 -33.47 21.21
CA ASP A 432 -30.03 -34.46 21.96
C ASP A 432 -30.90 -35.60 22.50
N PHE A 433 -32.22 -35.47 22.39
CA PHE A 433 -33.22 -36.46 22.84
C PHE A 433 -33.93 -37.21 21.70
N VAL A 434 -33.60 -36.87 20.45
CA VAL A 434 -34.14 -37.52 19.24
C VAL A 434 -33.00 -38.25 18.54
#